data_AF-A0A8T5NH46-F1
#
_entry.id   AF-A0A8T5NH46-F1
#
_cell.length_a   1.000
_cell.length_b   1.000
_cell.length_c   1.000
_cell.angle_alpha   90.00
_cell.angle_beta   90.00
_cell.angle_gamma   90.00
#
_symmetry.space_group_name_H-M   'P 1'
#
loop_
_entity.id
_entity.type
_entity.pdbx_description
1 polymer ?
#
loop_
_entity_poly.entity_id
_entity_poly.type
_entity_poly.pdbx_seq_one_letter_code
_entity_poly.pdbx_strand_id
1 'polypeptide(L)' 'MIGDSMELEELIKKVTLKDLRTEAKKHGIPTACRTKIDIAKDIPRKALEKLVSK' A
#
# COMPACT_ATOMS: atom_id res chain seq x y z
N MET A 1 -9.02 -21.05 -3.14
CA MET A 1 -8.51 -19.70 -3.51
C MET A 1 -7.80 -19.14 -2.29
N ILE A 2 -6.99 -18.10 -2.48
CA ILE A 2 -6.27 -17.30 -1.46
C ILE A 2 -4.75 -17.49 -1.51
N GLY A 3 -4.16 -16.94 -2.57
CA GLY A 3 -2.75 -16.52 -2.66
C GLY A 3 -2.58 -15.03 -2.33
N ASP A 4 -3.56 -14.41 -1.67
CA ASP A 4 -3.69 -12.96 -1.59
C ASP A 4 -2.61 -12.25 -0.75
N SER A 5 -2.01 -12.93 0.22
CA SER A 5 -0.99 -12.31 1.09
C SER A 5 0.35 -12.09 0.39
N MET A 6 0.77 -13.00 -0.50
CA MET A 6 2.08 -12.91 -1.14
C MET A 6 2.09 -11.87 -2.26
N GLU A 7 1.02 -11.83 -3.06
CA GLU A 7 0.85 -10.81 -4.10
C GLU A 7 0.81 -9.40 -3.52
N LEU A 8 0.15 -9.23 -2.36
CA LEU A 8 0.12 -7.92 -1.70
C LEU A 8 1.53 -7.48 -1.28
N GLU A 9 2.33 -8.36 -0.69
CA GLU A 9 3.71 -8.03 -0.32
C GLU A 9 4.59 -7.71 -1.53
N GLU A 10 4.42 -8.42 -2.64
CA GLU A 10 5.12 -8.14 -3.90
C GLU A 10 4.74 -6.78 -4.48
N LEU A 11 3.44 -6.44 -4.47
CA LEU A 11 2.93 -5.12 -4.86
C LEU A 11 3.53 -4.04 -3.95
N ILE A 12 3.51 -4.24 -2.64
CA ILE A 12 4.08 -3.30 -1.66
C ILE A 12 5.58 -3.11 -1.88
N LYS A 13 6.33 -4.17 -2.22
CA LYS A 13 7.77 -4.07 -2.52
C LYS A 13 8.01 -3.19 -3.75
N LYS A 14 7.18 -3.31 -4.80
CA LYS A 14 7.25 -2.50 -6.03
C LYS A 14 6.85 -1.03 -5.81
N VAL A 15 5.89 -0.73 -4.94
CA VAL A 15 5.50 0.65 -4.61
C VAL A 15 6.58 1.36 -3.78
N THR A 16 6.90 2.62 -4.06
CA THR A 16 7.79 3.38 -3.19
C THR A 16 7.09 3.83 -1.90
N LEU A 17 7.84 3.92 -0.79
CA LEU A 17 7.29 4.37 0.49
C LEU A 17 6.69 5.80 0.41
N LYS A 18 7.21 6.65 -0.49
CA LYS A 18 6.71 8.02 -0.71
C LYS A 18 5.32 8.01 -1.35
N ASP A 19 5.14 7.24 -2.42
CA ASP A 19 3.85 7.12 -3.11
C ASP A 19 2.79 6.52 -2.19
N LEU A 20 3.16 5.45 -1.47
CA LEU A 20 2.29 4.80 -0.49
C LEU A 20 1.81 5.78 0.59
N ARG A 21 2.72 6.59 1.13
CA ARG A 21 2.39 7.61 2.14
C ARG A 21 1.54 8.74 1.59
N THR A 22 1.76 9.14 0.34
CA THR A 22 1.01 10.20 -0.32
C THR A 22 -0.43 9.76 -0.55
N GLU A 23 -0.62 8.53 -1.04
CA GLU A 23 -1.94 7.96 -1.26
C GLU A 23 -2.66 7.73 0.08
N ALA A 24 -1.98 7.16 1.08
CA ALA A 24 -2.53 7.04 2.44
C ALA A 24 -3.02 8.38 2.99
N LYS A 25 -2.24 9.46 2.84
CA LYS A 25 -2.66 10.80 3.27
C LYS A 25 -3.90 11.30 2.54
N LYS A 26 -4.08 11.00 1.24
CA LYS A 26 -5.32 11.35 0.51
C LYS A 26 -6.54 10.62 1.07
N HIS A 27 -6.35 9.41 1.57
CA HIS A 27 -7.39 8.62 2.23
C HIS A 27 -7.53 8.94 3.73
N GLY A 28 -6.78 9.92 4.25
CA GLY A 28 -6.80 10.30 5.67
C GLY A 28 -6.16 9.26 6.60
N ILE A 29 -5.38 8.32 6.06
CA ILE A 29 -4.72 7.26 6.83
C ILE A 29 -3.46 7.83 7.49
N PRO A 30 -3.29 7.71 8.81
CA PRO A 30 -2.10 8.19 9.50
C PRO A 30 -0.89 7.33 9.12
N THR A 31 0.07 7.95 8.44
CA THR A 31 1.33 7.30 8.04
C THR A 31 2.45 7.45 9.05
N ALA A 32 2.22 8.23 10.11
CA ALA A 32 3.20 8.47 11.17
C ALA A 32 3.36 7.20 12.01
N CYS A 33 4.59 6.80 12.28
CA CYS A 33 4.94 5.61 13.08
C CYS A 33 4.43 4.24 12.55
N ARG A 34 3.83 4.20 11.35
CA ARG A 34 3.37 2.95 10.71
C ARG A 34 4.42 2.37 9.76
N THR A 35 4.51 1.05 9.68
CA THR A 35 5.36 0.38 8.70
C THR A 35 4.75 0.47 7.29
N LYS A 36 5.58 0.22 6.27
CA LYS A 36 5.11 0.16 4.87
C LYS A 36 3.96 -0.82 4.69
N ILE A 37 4.03 -1.96 5.37
CA ILE A 37 3.03 -3.03 5.29
C ILE A 37 1.74 -2.60 5.98
N ASP A 38 1.83 -1.95 7.15
CA ASP A 38 0.64 -1.46 7.86
C ASP A 38 -0.10 -0.41 7.03
N ILE A 39 0.63 0.55 6.46
CA ILE A 39 0.05 1.58 5.58
C ILE A 39 -0.62 0.91 4.38
N ALA A 40 0.02 -0.09 3.77
CA ALA A 40 -0.54 -0.79 2.62
C ALA A 40 -1.76 -1.67 2.95
N LYS A 41 -1.84 -2.19 4.18
CA LYS A 41 -3.01 -2.92 4.69
C LYS A 41 -4.19 -1.99 4.96
N ASP A 42 -3.91 -0.78 5.46
CA ASP A 42 -4.94 0.24 5.70
C ASP A 42 -5.44 0.89 4.38
N ILE A 43 -4.63 0.91 3.32
CA ILE A 43 -5.04 1.40 1.99
C ILE A 43 -5.85 0.33 1.25
N PRO A 44 -6.96 0.69 0.56
CA PRO A 44 -7.69 -0.25 -0.29
C PRO A 44 -6.82 -0.80 -1.43
N ARG A 45 -6.91 -2.12 -1.66
CA ARG A 45 -6.11 -2.86 -2.66
C ARG A 45 -6.10 -2.20 -4.05
N LYS A 46 -7.26 -1.72 -4.52
CA LYS A 46 -7.40 -0.95 -5.78
C LYS A 46 -6.47 0.26 -5.87
N ALA A 47 -6.26 0.98 -4.76
CA ALA A 47 -5.36 2.12 -4.73
C ALA A 47 -3.90 1.66 -4.75
N LEU A 48 -3.58 0.56 -4.06
CA LEU A 48 -2.25 -0.06 -4.09
C LEU A 48 -1.86 -0.53 -5.51
N GLU A 49 -2.78 -1.23 -6.20
CA GLU A 49 -2.58 -1.69 -7.57
C GLU A 49 -2.35 -0.52 -8.53
N LYS A 50 -3.08 0.60 -8.35
CA LYS A 50 -2.85 1.83 -9.12
C LYS A 50 -1.45 2.43 -8.90
N LEU A 51 -0.88 2.28 -7.70
CA LEU A 51 0.47 2.76 -7.42
C LEU A 51 1.56 1.85 -8.02
N VAL A 52 1.31 0.54 -8.16
CA VAL A 52 2.25 -0.39 -8.81
C VAL A 52 2.16 -0.32 -10.32
N SER A 53 0.96 -0.08 -10.85
CA SER A 53 0.72 -0.01 -12.29
C SER A 53 1.09 1.34 -12.91
N LYS A 54 1.75 2.23 -12.15
CA LYS A 54 2.23 3.54 -12.59
C LYS A 54 3.73 3.50 -12.82
#